data_AF-A0A914NHT4-F1
#
_entry.id   AF-A0A914NHT4-F1
#
_cell.length_a   1.000
_cell.length_b   1.000
_cell.length_c   1.000
_cell.angle_alpha   90.00
_cell.angle_beta   90.00
_cell.angle_gamma   90.00
#
_symmetry.space_group_name_H-M   'P 1'
#
loop_
_entity.id
_entity.type
_entity.pdbx_description
1 polymer ?
#
loop_
_entity_poly.entity_id
_entity_poly.type
_entity_poly.pdbx_seq_one_letter_code
_entity_poly.pdbx_strand_id
1 'polypeptide(L)' 'MRVDHSSYRSFFSERRTEAASGFIDGDLIETVIEMPREMLVDVCEGLKMRKPDGTIGDAQPLKPEDILKLVEDLAQIQ' A
#
# COMPACT_ATOMS: atom_id res chain seq x y z
N MET A 1 20.29 -3.41 10.79
CA MET A 1 19.24 -3.00 11.75
C MET A 1 17.92 -3.06 11.00
N ARG A 2 16.99 -3.92 11.41
CA ARG A 2 15.63 -3.92 10.85
C ARG A 2 14.79 -2.99 11.73
N VAL A 3 14.26 -1.93 11.14
CA VAL A 3 13.33 -1.01 11.80
C VAL A 3 11.93 -1.35 11.32
N ASP A 4 10.99 -1.45 12.24
CA ASP A 4 9.59 -1.64 11.91
C ASP A 4 9.02 -0.35 11.28
N HIS A 5 8.34 -0.48 10.13
CA HIS A 5 7.83 0.66 9.37
C HIS A 5 6.79 1.45 10.15
N SER A 6 5.87 0.77 10.85
CA SER A 6 4.80 1.41 11.62
C SER A 6 5.35 2.26 12.76
N SER A 7 6.43 1.77 13.39
CA SER A 7 7.16 2.48 14.44
C SER A 7 7.92 3.67 13.84
N TYR A 8 8.59 3.48 12.70
CA TYR A 8 9.35 4.54 12.02
C TYR A 8 8.46 5.72 11.59
N ARG A 9 7.25 5.45 11.09
CA ARG A 9 6.31 6.49 10.65
C ARG A 9 5.38 7.00 11.74
N SER A 10 5.45 6.45 12.96
CA SER A 10 4.65 6.93 14.08
C SER A 10 4.92 8.41 14.37
N PHE A 11 3.87 9.16 14.74
CA PHE A 11 4.06 10.51 15.23
C PHE A 11 4.74 10.43 16.60
N PHE A 12 5.90 11.06 16.73
CA PHE A 12 6.68 11.06 17.96
C PHE A 12 6.94 12.48 18.46
N SER A 13 6.73 12.69 19.75
CA SER A 13 7.18 13.86 20.50
C SER A 13 7.58 13.41 21.90
N GLU A 14 8.28 14.27 22.65
CA GLU A 14 8.64 14.00 24.05
C GLU A 14 7.44 13.68 24.95
N ARG A 15 6.23 14.11 24.55
CA ARG A 15 5.00 13.97 25.35
C ARG A 15 4.16 12.76 24.99
N ARG A 16 4.25 12.29 23.74
CA ARG A 16 3.41 11.18 23.25
C ARG A 16 3.94 10.58 21.97
N THR A 17 3.52 9.34 21.75
CA THR A 17 3.67 8.60 20.50
C THR A 17 2.29 8.17 20.04
N GLU A 18 1.96 8.43 18.77
CA GLU A 18 0.67 8.11 18.16
C GLU A 18 0.91 7.38 16.83
N ALA A 19 0.05 6.41 16.51
CA ALA A 19 0.11 5.75 15.21
C ALA A 19 -0.16 6.75 14.07
N ALA A 20 0.54 6.59 12.95
CA ALA A 20 0.24 7.37 11.75
C ALA A 20 -1.19 7.09 11.30
N SER A 21 -1.99 8.15 11.10
CA SER A 21 -3.39 8.05 10.70
C SER A 21 -3.73 9.16 9.72
N GLY A 22 -4.46 8.81 8.65
CA GLY A 22 -4.84 9.74 7.59
C GLY A 22 -3.73 10.05 6.58
N PHE A 23 -2.58 9.34 6.66
CA PHE A 23 -1.45 9.47 5.75
C PHE A 23 -1.04 8.11 5.21
N ILE A 24 -0.59 8.07 3.95
CA ILE A 24 0.00 6.90 3.30
C ILE A 24 1.44 7.27 2.94
N ASP A 25 2.37 6.35 3.19
CA ASP A 25 3.79 6.53 2.88
C ASP A 25 4.05 6.21 1.40
N GLY A 26 4.17 7.25 0.57
CA GLY A 26 4.40 7.12 -0.87
C GLY A 26 5.68 6.35 -1.20
N ASP A 27 6.77 6.62 -0.47
CA ASP A 27 8.06 5.94 -0.65
C ASP A 27 7.91 4.42 -0.50
N LEU A 28 7.14 3.97 0.51
CA LEU A 28 6.88 2.55 0.72
C LEU A 28 6.05 1.95 -0.42
N ILE A 29 5.02 2.66 -0.87
CA ILE A 29 4.15 2.19 -1.97
C ILE A 29 4.93 2.08 -3.27
N GLU A 30 5.84 3.01 -3.57
CA GLU A 30 6.64 2.99 -4.80
C GLU A 30 7.60 1.80 -4.87
N THR A 31 8.07 1.27 -3.73
CA THR A 31 8.92 0.06 -3.72
C THR A 31 8.25 -1.17 -4.33
N VAL A 32 6.92 -1.17 -4.48
CA VAL A 32 6.14 -2.25 -5.11
C VAL A 32 6.60 -2.50 -6.55
N ILE A 33 7.03 -1.48 -7.29
CA ILE A 33 7.50 -1.61 -8.68
C ILE A 33 8.77 -2.47 -8.75
N GLU A 34 9.61 -2.43 -7.71
CA GLU A 34 10.86 -3.18 -7.63
C GLU A 34 10.69 -4.57 -7.00
N MET A 35 9.49 -4.89 -6.49
CA MET A 35 9.25 -6.12 -5.76
C MET A 35 9.24 -7.34 -6.69
N PRO A 36 9.85 -8.48 -6.27
CA PRO A 36 9.73 -9.73 -7.01
C PRO A 36 8.28 -10.15 -7.18
N ARG A 37 7.94 -10.68 -8.37
CA ARG A 37 6.57 -11.05 -8.72
C ARG A 37 5.92 -12.04 -7.75
N GLU A 38 6.69 -12.98 -7.19
CA GLU A 38 6.20 -13.95 -6.20
C GLU A 38 5.70 -13.25 -4.93
N MET A 39 6.44 -12.27 -4.42
CA MET A 39 6.03 -11.48 -3.27
C MET A 39 4.81 -10.61 -3.57
N LEU A 40 4.69 -10.09 -4.80
CA LEU A 40 3.50 -9.36 -5.21
C LEU A 40 2.24 -10.24 -5.23
N VAL A 41 2.37 -11.52 -5.59
CA VAL A 41 1.26 -12.48 -5.53
C VAL A 41 0.78 -12.64 -4.09
N ASP A 42 1.71 -12.77 -3.15
CA ASP A 42 1.38 -12.88 -1.72
C ASP A 42 0.71 -11.61 -1.19
N VAL A 43 1.19 -10.43 -1.60
CA VAL A 43 0.56 -9.14 -1.26
C VAL A 43 -0.86 -9.02 -1.83
N CYS A 44 -1.10 -9.56 -3.04
CA CYS A 44 -2.43 -9.55 -3.66
C CYS A 44 -3.42 -10.52 -2.99
N GLU A 45 -2.96 -11.48 -2.19
CA GLU A 45 -3.81 -12.53 -1.64
C GLU A 45 -4.92 -11.94 -0.75
N GLY A 46 -6.17 -12.27 -1.09
CA GLY A 46 -7.35 -11.77 -0.37
C GLY A 46 -7.75 -10.33 -0.68
N LEU A 47 -6.96 -9.58 -1.48
CA LEU A 47 -7.32 -8.24 -1.92
C LEU A 47 -8.35 -8.28 -3.07
N LYS A 48 -9.27 -7.31 -3.05
CA LYS A 48 -10.30 -7.15 -4.08
C LYS A 48 -10.37 -5.70 -4.53
N MET A 49 -10.54 -5.50 -5.83
CA MET A 49 -10.71 -4.15 -6.37
C MET A 49 -12.13 -3.66 -6.07
N ARG A 50 -12.26 -2.54 -5.36
CA ARG A 50 -13.56 -1.93 -5.12
C ARG A 50 -14.17 -1.50 -6.46
N LYS A 51 -15.47 -1.74 -6.64
CA LYS A 51 -16.17 -1.23 -7.82
C LYS A 51 -16.24 0.30 -7.78
N PRO A 52 -16.30 0.98 -8.94
CA PRO A 52 -16.44 2.45 -9.00
C PRO A 52 -17.66 3.00 -8.25
N ASP A 53 -18.71 2.17 -8.08
CA ASP A 53 -19.92 2.49 -7.32
C ASP A 53 -19.76 2.37 -5.80
N GLY A 54 -18.56 2.02 -5.32
CA GLY A 54 -18.26 1.85 -3.89
C GLY A 54 -18.77 0.54 -3.29
N THR A 55 -19.36 -0.36 -4.07
CA THR A 55 -19.82 -1.66 -3.56
C THR A 55 -18.67 -2.68 -3.51
N ILE A 56 -18.70 -3.55 -2.51
CA ILE A 56 -17.67 -4.58 -2.27
C ILE A 56 -18.04 -5.93 -2.92
N GLY A 57 -19.27 -6.09 -3.45
CA GLY A 57 -19.91 -7.36 -3.88
C GLY A 57 -19.06 -8.32 -4.75
N ASP A 58 -19.43 -8.57 -6.00
CA ASP A 58 -18.62 -9.40 -6.92
C ASP A 58 -17.36 -8.64 -7.41
N ALA A 59 -16.65 -8.01 -6.47
CA ALA A 59 -15.39 -7.35 -6.70
C ALA A 59 -14.35 -8.39 -7.16
N GLN A 60 -13.71 -8.11 -8.28
CA GLN A 60 -12.71 -9.00 -8.85
C GLN A 60 -11.50 -9.10 -7.91
N PRO A 61 -10.92 -10.30 -7.73
CA PRO A 61 -9.63 -10.46 -7.06
C PRO A 61 -8.58 -9.60 -7.75
N LEU A 62 -7.74 -8.96 -6.94
CA LEU A 62 -6.71 -8.08 -7.42
C LEU A 62 -5.52 -8.91 -7.92
N LYS A 63 -4.98 -8.58 -9.09
CA LYS A 63 -3.79 -9.25 -9.64
C LYS A 63 -2.56 -8.35 -9.51
N PRO A 64 -1.34 -8.90 -9.53
CA PRO A 64 -0.11 -8.11 -9.47
C PRO A 64 -0.06 -6.97 -10.50
N GLU A 65 -0.57 -7.20 -11.71
CA GLU A 65 -0.62 -6.20 -12.79
C GLU A 65 -1.52 -5.01 -12.43
N ASP A 66 -2.60 -5.24 -11.69
CA ASP A 66 -3.51 -4.19 -11.27
C ASP A 66 -2.83 -3.28 -10.24
N ILE A 67 -2.08 -3.84 -9.29
CA ILE A 67 -1.29 -3.04 -8.33
C ILE A 67 -0.21 -2.25 -9.05
N LEU A 68 0.59 -2.91 -9.91
CA LEU A 68 1.69 -2.26 -10.61
C LEU A 68 1.18 -1.05 -11.41
N LYS A 69 0.09 -1.23 -12.15
CA LYS A 69 -0.54 -0.13 -12.89
C LYS A 69 -0.98 1.01 -11.98
N LEU A 70 -1.61 0.72 -10.84
CA LEU A 70 -2.04 1.76 -9.90
C LEU A 70 -0.84 2.53 -9.31
N VAL A 71 0.24 1.83 -8.97
CA VAL A 71 1.45 2.47 -8.43
C VAL A 71 2.15 3.30 -9.50
N GLU A 72 2.21 2.84 -10.75
CA GLU A 72 2.72 3.62 -11.88
C GLU A 72 1.90 4.91 -12.10
N ASP A 73 0.56 4.81 -12.05
CA ASP A 73 -0.33 5.96 -12.17
C ASP A 73 -0.11 6.97 -11.02
N LEU A 74 0.15 6.49 -9.79
CA LEU A 74 0.47 7.32 -8.63
C LEU A 74 1.86 7.96 -8.71
N ALA A 75 2.84 7.28 -9.30
CA ALA A 75 4.19 7.83 -9.47
C ALA A 75 4.22 9.00 -10.47
N GLN A 76 3.22 9.12 -11.36
CA GLN A 76 3.14 10.21 -12.34
C GLN A 76 2.59 11.53 -11.78
N ILE A 77 1.96 11.50 -10.60
CA ILE A 77 1.33 12.69 -9.98
C ILE A 77 2.20 13.35 -8.91
N GLN A 78 3.35 12.75 -8.58
CA GLN A 78 4.30 13.30 -7.60
C GLN A 78 5.27 14.31 -8.21
#